data_AF-A0A959WBV4-F1
#
_entry.id   AF-A0A959WBV4-F1
#
_cell.length_a   1.000
_cell.length_b   1.000
_cell.length_c   1.000
_cell.angle_alpha   90.00
_cell.angle_beta   90.00
_cell.angle_gamma   90.00
#
_symmetry.space_group_name_H-M   'P 1'
#
loop_
_entity.id
_entity.type
_entity.pdbx_description
1 polymer ?
#
loop_
_entity_poly.entity_id
_entity_poly.type
_entity_poly.pdbx_seq_one_letter_code
_entity_poly.pdbx_strand_id
1 'polypeptide(L)'
;MADPADVAAGVPDATTEPPGGLDAALGLVGLKLDELEGNSVGRIEGVLKDAGDDSPTWLVVKVGHFGKRAAVPFEYTAAGVGHVWTPFGKGTIRAACELDPVLGLSAADERALAMHYGVPEGSGRLDAVSGLGDEEPGSVPA
;
A
#
# COMPACT_ATOMS: atom_id res chain seq x y z
N MET A 1 -18.29 -30.23 -42.31
CA MET A 1 -19.42 -29.58 -41.61
C MET A 1 -19.61 -30.35 -40.31
N ALA A 2 -19.60 -29.63 -39.19
CA ALA A 2 -19.56 -30.05 -37.79
C ALA A 2 -18.20 -30.55 -37.25
N ASP A 3 -17.74 -29.78 -36.27
CA ASP A 3 -16.47 -29.74 -35.54
C ASP A 3 -16.49 -30.72 -34.35
N PRO A 4 -15.38 -31.40 -34.00
CA PRO A 4 -15.28 -32.20 -32.78
C PRO A 4 -14.30 -31.57 -31.77
N ALA A 5 -14.80 -30.89 -30.74
CA ALA A 5 -14.05 -30.64 -29.50
C ALA A 5 -14.95 -30.08 -28.38
N ASP A 6 -15.72 -30.95 -27.72
CA ASP A 6 -16.16 -30.70 -26.35
C ASP A 6 -15.07 -31.24 -25.41
N VAL A 7 -14.08 -30.41 -25.11
CA VAL A 7 -13.20 -30.55 -23.93
C VAL A 7 -12.68 -29.17 -23.53
N ALA A 8 -13.24 -28.59 -22.48
CA ALA A 8 -12.47 -27.79 -21.53
C ALA A 8 -13.30 -27.62 -20.27
N ALA A 9 -12.94 -28.40 -19.24
CA ALA A 9 -13.29 -28.12 -17.87
C ALA A 9 -12.99 -26.64 -17.56
N GLY A 10 -14.00 -25.91 -17.10
CA GLY A 10 -13.84 -24.57 -16.59
C GLY A 10 -12.90 -24.58 -15.39
N VAL A 11 -11.67 -24.16 -15.63
CA VAL A 11 -10.75 -23.72 -14.58
C VAL A 11 -11.41 -22.49 -13.93
N PRO A 12 -11.53 -22.40 -12.60
CA PRO A 12 -12.02 -21.19 -11.98
C PRO A 12 -11.12 -20.02 -12.41
N ASP A 13 -11.77 -18.92 -12.77
CA ASP A 13 -11.16 -17.64 -13.11
C ASP A 13 -10.23 -17.20 -11.98
N ALA A 14 -8.96 -17.60 -12.08
CA ALA A 14 -7.89 -16.94 -11.39
C ALA A 14 -7.60 -15.68 -12.20
N THR A 15 -8.35 -14.62 -11.92
CA THR A 15 -7.94 -13.26 -12.24
C THR A 15 -6.47 -13.15 -11.84
N THR A 16 -5.58 -13.15 -12.84
CA THR A 16 -4.15 -12.98 -12.64
C THR A 16 -3.94 -11.50 -12.40
N GLU A 17 -4.33 -11.06 -11.21
CA GLU A 17 -3.76 -9.86 -10.64
C GLU A 17 -2.26 -10.12 -10.46
N PRO A 18 -1.39 -9.15 -10.77
CA PRO A 18 0.00 -9.28 -10.37
C PRO A 18 0.04 -9.53 -8.85
N PRO A 19 1.10 -10.18 -8.31
CA PRO A 19 1.25 -10.42 -6.87
C PRO A 19 1.36 -9.15 -5.99
N GLY A 20 0.92 -7.99 -6.49
CA GLY A 20 0.79 -6.70 -5.82
C GLY A 20 -0.46 -5.91 -6.25
N GLY A 21 -1.59 -6.58 -6.56
CA GLY A 21 -2.88 -5.93 -6.82
C GLY A 21 -3.56 -5.35 -5.56
N LEU A 22 -4.60 -4.52 -5.74
CA LEU A 22 -5.32 -3.88 -4.63
C LEU A 22 -5.92 -4.92 -3.67
N ASP A 23 -6.48 -6.01 -4.19
CA ASP A 23 -7.02 -7.11 -3.40
C ASP A 23 -5.96 -7.76 -2.50
N ALA A 24 -4.73 -7.91 -3.01
CA ALA A 24 -3.62 -8.42 -2.21
C ALA A 24 -3.27 -7.46 -1.06
N ALA A 25 -3.26 -6.15 -1.32
CA ALA A 25 -3.04 -5.15 -0.28
C ALA A 25 -4.17 -5.13 0.76
N LEU A 26 -5.43 -5.22 0.33
CA LEU A 26 -6.61 -5.30 1.19
C LEU A 26 -6.57 -6.56 2.08
N GLY A 27 -6.07 -7.68 1.55
CA GLY A 27 -5.84 -8.90 2.31
C GLY A 27 -4.84 -8.75 3.47
N LEU A 28 -4.04 -7.68 3.49
CA LEU A 28 -3.11 -7.38 4.59
C LEU A 28 -3.79 -6.63 5.75
N VAL A 29 -4.98 -6.08 5.54
CA VAL A 29 -5.70 -5.34 6.57
C VAL A 29 -5.99 -6.26 7.76
N GLY A 30 -5.62 -5.79 8.94
CA GLY A 30 -5.72 -6.56 10.17
C GLY A 30 -4.49 -7.43 10.48
N LEU A 31 -3.50 -7.53 9.59
CA LEU A 31 -2.23 -8.20 9.87
C LEU A 31 -1.27 -7.28 10.66
N LYS A 32 -0.24 -7.89 11.26
CA LYS A 32 0.84 -7.17 11.92
C LYS A 32 1.91 -6.78 10.91
N LEU A 33 2.41 -5.56 11.07
CA LEU A 33 3.61 -5.09 10.39
C LEU A 33 4.79 -5.17 11.35
N ASP A 34 5.79 -5.94 10.96
CA ASP A 34 7.04 -6.13 11.69
C ASP A 34 8.20 -5.49 10.90
N GLU A 35 9.19 -4.93 11.59
CA GLU A 35 10.42 -4.45 10.95
C GLU A 35 11.38 -5.63 10.69
N LEU A 36 12.38 -5.45 9.83
CA LEU A 36 13.38 -6.50 9.53
C LEU A 36 14.14 -7.02 10.76
N GLU A 37 14.32 -6.19 11.79
CA GLU A 37 14.94 -6.59 13.06
C GLU A 37 14.02 -7.46 13.93
N GLY A 38 12.78 -7.69 13.52
CA GLY A 38 11.82 -8.58 14.18
C GLY A 38 10.97 -7.91 15.27
N ASN A 39 11.05 -6.59 15.45
CA ASN A 39 10.12 -5.90 16.34
C ASN A 39 8.83 -5.51 15.63
N SER A 40 7.71 -5.64 16.34
CA SER A 40 6.42 -5.18 15.82
C SER A 40 6.35 -3.66 15.78
N VAL A 41 6.11 -3.15 14.57
CA VAL A 41 5.81 -1.74 14.31
C VAL A 41 4.39 -1.44 14.77
N GLY A 42 3.43 -2.23 14.29
CA GLY A 42 2.01 -1.94 14.48
C GLY A 42 1.07 -2.90 13.76
N ARG A 43 -0.16 -2.47 13.56
CA ARG A 43 -1.20 -3.22 12.84
C ARG A 43 -1.67 -2.44 11.62
N ILE A 44 -1.86 -3.13 10.51
CA ILE A 44 -2.40 -2.54 9.29
C ILE A 44 -3.91 -2.36 9.50
N GLU A 45 -4.42 -1.13 9.38
CA GLU A 45 -5.83 -0.80 9.53
C GLU A 45 -6.52 -0.47 8.20
N GLY A 46 -5.76 -0.22 7.13
CA GLY A 46 -6.32 0.10 5.82
C GLY A 46 -5.26 0.19 4.73
N VAL A 47 -5.72 0.49 3.53
CA VAL A 47 -4.91 0.68 2.33
C VAL A 47 -5.36 1.96 1.65
N LEU A 48 -4.41 2.74 1.16
CA LEU A 48 -4.64 3.83 0.25
C LEU A 48 -4.24 3.38 -1.15
N LYS A 49 -5.02 3.83 -2.12
CA LYS A 49 -4.82 3.58 -3.54
C LYS A 49 -4.68 4.88 -4.29
N ASP A 50 -3.99 4.83 -5.43
CA ASP A 50 -3.87 5.98 -6.31
C ASP A 50 -5.25 6.44 -6.80
N ALA A 51 -5.48 7.76 -6.79
CA ALA A 51 -6.77 8.33 -7.19
C ALA A 51 -7.06 8.20 -8.70
N GLY A 52 -6.03 8.04 -9.53
CA GLY A 52 -6.12 7.94 -10.98
C GLY A 52 -6.18 6.51 -11.51
N ASP A 53 -5.40 5.59 -10.93
CA ASP A 53 -5.24 4.23 -11.47
C ASP A 53 -5.67 3.09 -10.54
N ASP A 54 -6.14 3.40 -9.32
CA ASP A 54 -6.63 2.44 -8.32
C ASP A 54 -5.56 1.46 -7.78
N SER A 55 -4.28 1.62 -8.15
CA SER A 55 -3.21 0.75 -7.63
C SER A 55 -2.94 1.02 -6.15
N PRO A 56 -2.60 -0.02 -5.35
CA PRO A 56 -2.28 0.15 -3.95
C PRO A 56 -0.97 0.93 -3.78
N THR A 57 -1.05 2.10 -3.14
CA THR A 57 0.10 2.99 -2.93
C THR A 57 0.63 2.83 -1.52
N TRP A 58 -0.21 2.96 -0.50
CA TRP A 58 0.22 3.03 0.90
C TRP A 58 -0.57 2.08 1.80
N LEU A 59 0.10 1.43 2.74
CA LEU A 59 -0.53 0.75 3.86
C LEU A 59 -0.72 1.73 5.01
N VAL A 60 -1.93 1.81 5.55
CA VAL A 60 -2.22 2.57 6.76
C VAL A 60 -1.94 1.70 7.96
N VAL A 61 -0.96 2.08 8.77
CA VAL A 61 -0.51 1.32 9.92
C VAL A 61 -0.74 2.12 11.19
N LYS A 62 -1.43 1.51 12.15
CA LYS A 62 -1.53 2.03 13.51
C LYS A 62 -0.30 1.67 14.30
N VAL A 63 0.49 2.67 14.67
CA VAL A 63 1.80 2.49 15.27
C VAL A 63 1.76 2.78 16.77
N GLY A 64 2.15 1.77 17.57
CA GLY A 64 2.20 1.88 19.03
C GLY A 64 0.82 2.03 19.71
N HIS A 65 0.84 2.36 21.01
CA HIS A 65 -0.37 2.38 21.85
C HIS A 65 -1.15 3.70 21.79
N PHE A 66 -0.55 4.78 21.29
CA PHE A 66 -1.20 6.10 21.21
C PHE A 66 -2.11 6.25 19.97
N GLY A 67 -2.16 5.24 19.10
CA GLY A 67 -3.10 5.21 17.98
C GLY A 67 -2.72 6.10 16.79
N LYS A 68 -1.49 6.62 16.73
CA LYS A 68 -0.98 7.34 15.55
C LYS A 68 -1.04 6.43 14.33
N ARG A 69 -1.57 6.96 13.23
CA ARG A 69 -1.61 6.29 11.93
C ARG A 69 -0.50 6.85 11.05
N ALA A 70 0.24 5.95 10.43
CA ALA A 70 1.32 6.28 9.53
C ALA A 70 1.13 5.51 8.22
N ALA A 71 1.53 6.12 7.12
CA ALA A 71 1.56 5.50 5.81
C ALA A 71 2.90 4.81 5.63
N VAL A 72 2.86 3.55 5.18
CA VAL A 72 4.04 2.78 4.79
C VAL A 72 3.89 2.44 3.32
N PRO A 73 4.92 2.66 2.48
CA PRO A 73 4.77 2.44 1.05
C PRO A 73 4.64 0.94 0.76
N PHE A 74 3.55 0.57 0.07
CA PHE A 74 3.19 -0.84 -0.17
C PHE A 74 4.27 -1.61 -0.94
N GLU A 75 4.91 -0.98 -1.93
CA GLU A 75 5.96 -1.59 -2.75
C GLU A 75 7.19 -2.03 -1.96
N TYR A 76 7.42 -1.45 -0.78
CA TYR A 76 8.51 -1.83 0.11
C TYR A 76 8.05 -2.76 1.23
N THR A 77 6.85 -3.32 1.13
CA THR A 77 6.32 -4.27 2.10
C THR A 77 6.26 -5.67 1.49
N ALA A 78 6.64 -6.66 2.29
CA ALA A 78 6.61 -8.06 1.90
C ALA A 78 5.61 -8.78 2.79
N ALA A 79 4.55 -9.35 2.20
CA ALA A 79 3.61 -10.20 2.90
C ALA A 79 4.11 -11.65 2.94
N GLY A 80 3.90 -12.33 4.07
CA GLY A 80 4.05 -13.79 4.18
C GLY A 80 2.99 -14.36 5.11
N VAL A 81 3.24 -15.55 5.66
CA VAL A 81 2.21 -16.32 6.37
C VAL A 81 1.74 -15.62 7.64
N GLY A 82 0.68 -14.82 7.52
CA GLY A 82 0.02 -14.09 8.62
C GLY A 82 0.73 -12.82 9.10
N HIS A 83 1.82 -12.41 8.44
CA HIS A 83 2.67 -11.28 8.83
C HIS A 83 3.14 -10.50 7.61
N VAL A 84 3.40 -9.21 7.82
CA VAL A 84 3.96 -8.30 6.82
C VAL A 84 5.26 -7.72 7.36
N TRP A 85 6.27 -7.63 6.52
CA TRP A 85 7.56 -7.04 6.86
C TRP A 85 7.85 -5.78 6.05
N THR A 86 8.60 -4.87 6.65
CA THR A 86 9.08 -3.64 6.01
C THR A 86 10.55 -3.41 6.33
N PRO A 87 11.34 -2.86 5.38
CA PRO A 87 12.72 -2.46 5.63
C PRO A 87 12.81 -1.22 6.54
N PHE A 88 11.71 -0.49 6.71
CA PHE A 88 11.70 0.72 7.52
C PHE A 88 11.56 0.39 9.00
N GLY A 89 12.45 0.94 9.80
CA GLY A 89 12.40 0.76 11.24
C GLY A 89 11.18 1.45 11.86
N LYS A 90 10.73 0.94 13.00
CA LYS A 90 9.58 1.50 13.74
C LYS A 90 9.75 2.99 14.04
N GLY A 91 10.96 3.45 14.35
CA GLY A 91 11.26 4.86 14.59
C GLY A 91 10.96 5.74 13.37
N THR A 92 11.39 5.31 12.18
CA THR A 92 11.13 5.99 10.90
C THR A 92 9.64 6.05 10.60
N ILE A 93 8.92 4.95 10.77
CA ILE A 93 7.48 4.90 10.50
C ILE A 93 6.71 5.79 11.49
N ARG A 94 7.13 5.86 12.76
CA ARG A 94 6.53 6.78 13.74
C ARG A 94 6.80 8.24 13.45
N ALA A 95 7.94 8.56 12.85
CA ALA A 95 8.33 9.91 12.48
C ALA A 95 7.66 10.38 11.18
N ALA A 96 7.05 9.47 10.41
CA ALA A 96 6.31 9.82 9.20
C ALA A 96 5.15 10.79 9.50
N CYS A 97 4.71 11.51 8.47
CA CYS A 97 3.54 12.37 8.53
C CYS A 97 2.35 11.58 9.08
N GLU A 98 1.57 12.21 9.96
CA GLU A 98 0.31 11.62 10.41
C GLU A 98 -0.71 11.75 9.29
N LEU A 99 -1.47 10.68 9.04
CA LEU A 99 -2.51 10.68 8.02
C LEU A 99 -3.89 10.41 8.62
N ASP A 100 -4.90 11.00 8.00
CA ASP A 100 -6.28 10.67 8.26
C ASP A 100 -6.75 9.57 7.26
N PRO A 101 -7.09 8.36 7.74
CA PRO A 101 -7.47 7.26 6.85
C PRO A 101 -8.83 7.47 6.17
N VAL A 102 -9.64 8.43 6.63
CA VAL A 102 -10.93 8.75 6.03
C VAL A 102 -10.77 9.73 4.87
N LEU A 103 -9.79 10.63 4.97
CA LEU A 103 -9.54 11.66 3.95
C LEU A 103 -8.53 11.21 2.89
N GLY A 104 -7.62 10.29 3.24
CA GLY A 104 -6.53 9.86 2.36
C GLY A 104 -5.30 10.76 2.48
N LEU A 105 -4.54 10.89 1.40
CA LEU A 105 -3.35 11.73 1.32
C LEU A 105 -3.48 12.76 0.19
N SER A 106 -3.12 13.99 0.50
CA SER A 106 -2.90 15.02 -0.51
C SER A 106 -1.60 14.75 -1.27
N ALA A 107 -1.49 15.28 -2.50
CA ALA A 107 -0.26 15.18 -3.27
C ALA A 107 0.96 15.75 -2.51
N ALA A 108 0.76 16.81 -1.71
CA ALA A 108 1.81 17.36 -0.85
C ALA A 108 2.25 16.38 0.26
N ASP A 109 1.30 15.74 0.94
CA ASP A 109 1.60 14.75 1.98
C ASP A 109 2.31 13.53 1.41
N GLU A 110 1.91 13.07 0.22
CA GLU A 110 2.57 11.98 -0.47
C GLU A 110 4.01 12.30 -0.84
N ARG A 111 4.27 13.50 -1.36
CA ARG A 111 5.64 13.96 -1.65
C ARG A 111 6.46 14.00 -0.36
N ALA A 112 5.91 14.52 0.74
CA ALA A 112 6.59 14.55 2.03
C ALA A 112 6.89 13.14 2.56
N LEU A 113 5.96 12.20 2.43
CA LEU A 113 6.15 10.79 2.81
C LEU A 113 7.19 10.10 1.94
N ALA A 114 7.12 10.29 0.62
CA ALA A 114 8.08 9.73 -0.33
C ALA A 114 9.51 10.21 -0.03
N MET A 115 9.69 11.52 0.21
CA MET A 115 10.96 12.09 0.65
C MET A 115 11.42 11.52 2.00
N HIS A 116 10.50 11.38 2.97
CA HIS A 116 10.80 10.82 4.30
C HIS A 116 11.29 9.37 4.24
N TYR A 117 10.72 8.56 3.37
CA TYR A 117 11.13 7.16 3.16
C TYR A 117 12.29 6.99 2.18
N GLY A 118 12.76 8.08 1.56
CA GLY A 118 13.82 8.04 0.56
C GLY A 118 13.40 7.33 -0.73
N VAL A 119 12.11 7.36 -1.07
CA VAL A 119 11.62 6.90 -2.37
C VAL A 119 12.24 7.82 -3.44
N PRO A 120 13.00 7.27 -4.41
CA PRO A 120 13.72 8.10 -5.36
C PRO A 120 12.76 8.88 -6.27
N GLU A 121 13.09 10.14 -6.54
CA GLU A 121 12.46 10.94 -7.59
C GLU A 121 12.61 10.20 -8.92
N GLY A 122 11.52 9.96 -9.66
CA GLY A 122 11.51 9.05 -10.81
C GLY A 122 10.93 7.65 -10.52
N SER A 123 10.62 7.33 -9.27
CA SER A 123 9.75 6.21 -8.92
C SER A 123 8.32 6.58 -9.26
N GLY A 124 7.58 5.68 -9.93
CA GLY A 124 6.28 5.98 -10.56
C GLY A 124 5.26 6.70 -9.67
N ARG A 125 5.37 6.54 -8.34
CA ARG A 125 4.54 7.25 -7.36
C ARG A 125 4.85 8.75 -7.23
N LEU A 126 6.12 9.13 -7.16
CA LEU A 126 6.50 10.54 -7.09
C LEU A 126 6.15 11.25 -8.39
N ASP A 127 6.34 10.59 -9.54
CA ASP A 127 5.92 11.11 -10.84
C ASP A 127 4.39 11.30 -10.93
N ALA A 128 3.62 10.35 -10.42
CA ALA A 128 2.15 10.42 -10.40
C ALA A 128 1.65 11.67 -9.65
N VAL A 129 2.25 12.01 -8.51
CA VAL A 129 1.84 13.17 -7.68
C VAL A 129 2.58 14.48 -8.01
N SER A 130 3.58 14.44 -8.89
CA SER A 130 4.38 15.63 -9.27
C SER A 130 3.59 16.61 -10.14
N GLY A 131 2.59 16.13 -10.89
CA GLY A 131 1.72 16.95 -11.73
C GLY A 131 0.49 17.51 -11.02
N LEU A 132 0.18 17.01 -9.81
CA LEU A 132 -1.00 17.38 -9.04
C LEU A 132 -0.75 18.63 -8.18
N GLY A 133 -1.78 19.46 -8.01
CA GLY A 133 -1.75 20.56 -7.04
C GLY A 133 -1.60 20.04 -5.61
N ASP A 134 -1.03 20.85 -4.71
CA ASP A 134 -0.71 20.42 -3.34
C ASP A 134 -1.91 19.88 -2.54
N GLU A 135 -3.12 20.39 -2.81
CA GLU A 135 -4.37 19.99 -2.14
C GLU A 135 -5.14 18.89 -2.91
N GLU A 136 -4.70 18.52 -4.11
CA GLU A 136 -5.36 17.46 -4.86
C GLU A 136 -5.13 16.10 -4.19
N PRO A 137 -6.14 15.22 -4.18
CA PRO A 137 -6.00 13.88 -3.63
C PRO A 137 -5.07 13.07 -4.52
N GLY A 138 -3.88 12.73 -4.02
CA GLY A 138 -2.99 11.79 -4.68
C GLY A 138 -3.44 10.35 -4.42
N SER A 139 -3.75 10.05 -3.16
CA SER A 139 -4.16 8.71 -2.73
C SER A 139 -5.41 8.78 -1.87
N VAL A 140 -6.36 7.92 -2.18
CA VAL A 140 -7.66 7.81 -1.52
C VAL A 140 -7.79 6.47 -0.79
N PRO A 141 -8.64 6.36 0.23
CA PRO A 141 -8.91 5.06 0.84
C PRO A 141 -9.51 4.08 -0.18
N ALA A 142 -9.06 2.83 -0.09
CA ALA A 142 -9.52 1.72 -0.94
C ALA A 142 -10.90 1.19 -0.56
#